data_AF-A0A1M7KKM8-F1
#
_entry.id   AF-A0A1M7KKM8-F1
#
_cell.length_a   1.000
_cell.length_b   1.000
_cell.length_c   1.000
_cell.angle_alpha   90.00
_cell.angle_beta   90.00
_cell.angle_gamma   90.00
#
_symmetry.space_group_name_H-M   'P 1'
#
loop_
_entity.id
_entity.type
_entity.pdbx_description
1 polymer ?
#
loop_
_entity_poly.entity_id
_entity_poly.type
_entity_poly.pdbx_seq_one_letter_code
_entity_poly.pdbx_strand_id
1 'polypeptide(L)'
;MLDKLKRIFNIPIKKYIVKEFKCFVFLIIYTVATLLLPTFVSKIIDKGITQKNLRLATLYSIGMLATGVIVVIFQYLQQTSFYKLGQELTMCN
;
A
#
# COMPACT_ATOMS: atom_id res chain seq x y z
N MET A 1 22.72 -34.16 4.84
CA MET A 1 22.39 -33.23 5.95
C MET A 1 21.77 -31.93 5.42
N LEU A 2 22.20 -31.43 4.26
CA LEU A 2 21.65 -30.25 3.57
C LEU A 2 20.13 -30.35 3.25
N ASP A 3 19.65 -31.53 2.84
CA ASP A 3 18.24 -31.73 2.44
C ASP A 3 17.24 -31.63 3.60
N LYS A 4 17.66 -31.96 4.83
CA LYS A 4 16.82 -31.80 6.03
C LYS A 4 16.66 -30.33 6.41
N LEU A 5 17.72 -29.54 6.26
CA LEU A 5 17.71 -28.10 6.53
C LEU A 5 16.78 -27.36 5.56
N LYS A 6 16.84 -27.71 4.26
CA LYS A 6 15.90 -27.22 3.24
C LYS A 6 14.46 -27.57 3.59
N ARG A 7 14.18 -28.76 4.12
CA ARG A 7 12.81 -29.19 4.42
C ARG A 7 12.20 -28.47 5.64
N ILE A 8 13.00 -28.17 6.66
CA ILE A 8 12.56 -27.41 7.85
C ILE A 8 12.33 -25.94 7.51
N PHE A 9 13.23 -25.32 6.74
CA PHE A 9 13.04 -23.94 6.24
C PHE A 9 11.85 -23.85 5.27
N ASN A 10 11.68 -24.80 4.34
CA ASN A 10 10.74 -24.67 3.23
C ASN A 10 9.24 -24.73 3.59
N ILE A 11 8.86 -25.19 4.80
CA ILE A 11 7.45 -25.42 5.15
C ILE A 11 6.75 -24.17 5.74
N PRO A 12 7.37 -23.39 6.65
CA PRO A 12 6.82 -22.08 7.06
C PRO A 12 7.26 -20.92 6.16
N ILE A 13 8.48 -20.96 5.59
CA ILE A 13 9.07 -19.80 4.88
C ILE A 13 8.43 -19.54 3.52
N LYS A 14 7.97 -20.57 2.80
CA LYS A 14 7.23 -20.35 1.55
C LYS A 14 5.93 -19.57 1.77
N LYS A 15 5.18 -19.90 2.83
CA LYS A 15 3.97 -19.15 3.22
C LYS A 15 4.33 -17.75 3.70
N TYR A 16 5.45 -17.62 4.41
CA TYR A 16 5.97 -16.35 4.89
C TYR A 16 6.36 -15.41 3.76
N ILE A 17 7.19 -15.86 2.82
CA ILE A 17 7.62 -15.13 1.63
C ILE A 17 6.42 -14.72 0.79
N VAL A 18 5.40 -15.57 0.64
CA VAL A 18 4.19 -15.21 -0.11
C VAL A 18 3.39 -14.11 0.60
N LYS A 19 3.28 -14.15 1.94
CA LYS A 19 2.66 -13.06 2.72
C LYS A 19 3.49 -11.77 2.62
N GLU A 20 4.81 -11.87 2.74
CA GLU A 20 5.73 -10.73 2.67
C GLU A 20 5.67 -10.07 1.29
N PHE A 21 5.72 -10.87 0.22
CA PHE A 21 5.62 -10.38 -1.14
C PHE A 21 4.27 -9.69 -1.39
N LYS A 22 3.18 -10.25 -0.86
CA LYS A 22 1.85 -9.62 -0.94
C LYS A 22 1.82 -8.28 -0.20
N CYS A 23 2.44 -8.21 0.98
CA CYS A 23 2.59 -6.97 1.74
C CYS A 23 3.46 -5.93 1.01
N PHE A 24 4.52 -6.37 0.34
CA PHE A 24 5.39 -5.50 -0.44
C PHE A 24 4.66 -4.90 -1.65
N VAL A 25 3.83 -5.69 -2.33
CA VAL A 25 2.95 -5.20 -3.39
C VAL A 25 1.96 -4.15 -2.85
N PHE A 26 1.36 -4.40 -1.67
CA PHE A 26 0.47 -3.42 -1.03
C PHE A 26 1.21 -2.11 -0.67
N LEU A 27 2.44 -2.19 -0.17
CA LEU A 27 3.30 -1.04 0.11
C LEU A 27 3.59 -0.22 -1.15
N ILE A 28 3.94 -0.88 -2.26
CA ILE A 28 4.21 -0.19 -3.53
C ILE A 28 2.96 0.55 -4.01
N ILE A 29 1.80 -0.10 -3.97
CA ILE A 29 0.52 0.52 -4.37
C ILE A 29 0.20 1.72 -3.47
N TYR A 30 0.35 1.58 -2.16
CA TYR A 30 0.19 2.68 -1.20
C TYR A 30 1.12 3.86 -1.52
N THR A 31 2.39 3.59 -1.81
CA THR A 31 3.40 4.61 -2.09
C THR A 31 3.06 5.38 -3.37
N VAL A 32 2.70 4.67 -4.44
CA VAL A 32 2.26 5.28 -5.71
C VAL A 32 0.98 6.10 -5.51
N ALA A 33 0.01 5.57 -4.77
CA ALA A 33 -1.24 6.29 -4.48
C ALA A 33 -1.01 7.54 -3.63
N THR A 34 -0.07 7.49 -2.67
CA THR A 34 0.33 8.64 -1.85
C THR A 34 1.02 9.71 -2.70
N LEU A 35 1.87 9.33 -3.67
CA LEU A 35 2.50 10.27 -4.61
C LEU A 35 1.51 10.86 -5.62
N LEU A 36 0.46 10.12 -5.98
CA LEU A 36 -0.60 10.62 -6.84
C LEU A 36 -1.44 11.69 -6.13
N LEU A 37 -1.57 11.64 -4.80
CA LEU A 37 -2.36 12.58 -4.01
C LEU A 37 -1.98 14.06 -4.21
N PRO A 38 -0.70 14.49 -4.03
CA PRO A 38 -0.28 15.87 -4.33
C PRO A 38 -0.39 16.20 -5.83
N THR A 39 -0.27 15.21 -6.71
CA THR A 39 -0.45 15.38 -8.16
C THR A 39 -1.90 15.74 -8.50
N PHE A 40 -2.87 15.13 -7.81
CA PHE A 40 -4.28 15.51 -7.94
C PHE A 40 -4.55 16.92 -7.41
N VAL A 41 -3.94 17.30 -6.27
CA VAL A 41 -4.01 18.67 -5.74
C VAL A 41 -3.52 19.68 -6.78
N SER A 42 -2.35 19.43 -7.38
CA SER A 42 -1.80 20.30 -8.42
C SER A 42 -2.73 20.43 -9.63
N LYS A 43 -3.34 19.33 -10.09
CA LYS A 43 -4.33 19.36 -11.19
C LYS A 43 -5.60 20.12 -10.84
N ILE A 44 -6.07 20.07 -9.58
CA ILE A 44 -7.23 20.84 -9.13
C ILE A 44 -6.91 22.34 -9.19
N ILE A 45 -5.71 22.74 -8.78
CA ILE A 45 -5.27 24.14 -8.82
C ILE A 45 -5.16 24.60 -10.28
N ASP A 46 -4.42 23.89 -11.12
CA ASP A 46 -4.18 24.31 -12.51
C ASP A 46 -5.44 24.22 -13.40
N LYS A 47 -6.20 23.12 -13.33
CA LYS A 47 -7.36 22.93 -14.22
C LYS A 47 -8.67 23.44 -13.63
N GLY A 48 -8.76 23.51 -12.30
CA GLY A 48 -9.97 23.98 -11.63
C GLY A 48 -9.94 25.50 -11.40
N ILE A 49 -8.89 25.99 -10.75
CA ILE A 49 -8.80 27.40 -10.33
C ILE A 49 -8.34 28.27 -11.50
N THR A 50 -7.23 27.93 -12.16
CA THR A 50 -6.66 28.77 -13.23
C THR A 50 -7.56 28.84 -14.47
N GLN A 51 -8.27 27.75 -14.82
CA GLN A 51 -9.24 27.75 -15.93
C GLN A 51 -10.66 28.15 -15.53
N LYS A 52 -10.91 28.55 -14.27
CA LYS A 52 -12.25 28.87 -13.71
C LYS A 52 -13.33 27.80 -13.94
N ASN A 53 -12.93 26.56 -14.19
CA ASN A 53 -13.83 25.49 -14.59
C ASN A 53 -14.23 24.64 -13.38
N LEU A 54 -15.16 25.17 -12.58
CA LEU A 54 -15.59 24.60 -11.30
C LEU A 54 -16.07 23.15 -11.41
N ARG A 55 -16.69 22.77 -12.53
CA ARG A 55 -17.20 21.41 -12.75
C ARG A 55 -16.08 20.37 -12.82
N LEU A 56 -14.95 20.73 -13.44
CA LEU A 56 -13.74 19.87 -13.49
C LEU A 56 -13.03 19.85 -12.14
N ALA A 57 -12.96 20.98 -11.44
CA ALA A 57 -12.38 21.07 -10.10
C ALA A 57 -13.07 20.12 -9.10
N THR A 58 -14.42 20.14 -9.08
CA THR A 58 -15.21 19.26 -8.22
C THR A 58 -15.02 17.79 -8.58
N LEU A 59 -14.96 17.45 -9.86
CA LEU A 59 -14.72 16.07 -10.31
C LEU A 59 -13.36 15.54 -9.85
N TYR A 60 -12.30 16.34 -9.99
CA TYR A 60 -10.96 15.98 -9.51
C TYR A 60 -10.87 15.91 -7.99
N SER A 61 -11.62 16.75 -7.27
CA SER A 61 -11.68 16.74 -5.79
C SER A 61 -12.37 15.47 -5.25
N ILE A 62 -13.45 15.02 -5.90
CA ILE A 62 -14.09 13.73 -5.57
C ILE A 62 -13.12 12.56 -5.86
N GLY A 63 -12.39 12.62 -6.98
CA GLY A 63 -11.35 11.63 -7.31
C GLY A 63 -10.24 11.57 -6.25
N MET A 64 -9.83 12.73 -5.72
CA MET A 64 -8.83 12.84 -4.65
C MET A 64 -9.34 12.26 -3.32
N LEU A 65 -10.62 12.44 -2.99
CA LEU A 65 -11.23 11.82 -1.82
C LEU A 65 -11.24 10.29 -1.93
N ALA A 66 -11.62 9.77 -3.10
CA ALA A 66 -11.63 8.32 -3.34
C ALA A 66 -10.22 7.71 -3.23
N THR A 67 -9.20 8.36 -3.82
CA THR A 67 -7.81 7.90 -3.69
C THR A 67 -7.29 8.00 -2.26
N GLY A 68 -7.67 9.04 -1.51
CA GLY A 68 -7.35 9.17 -0.09
C GLY A 68 -7.91 8.02 0.77
N VAL A 69 -9.16 7.64 0.56
CA VAL A 69 -9.77 6.48 1.27
C VAL A 69 -9.02 5.19 0.94
N ILE A 70 -8.66 4.97 -0.33
CA ILE A 70 -7.87 3.81 -0.76
C ILE A 70 -6.50 3.79 -0.07
N VAL A 71 -5.81 4.94 0.00
CA VAL A 71 -4.51 5.08 0.66
C VAL A 71 -4.62 4.67 2.13
N VAL A 72 -5.61 5.17 2.88
CA VAL A 72 -5.80 4.84 4.30
C VAL A 72 -6.07 3.34 4.50
N ILE A 73 -6.92 2.73 3.67
CA ILE A 73 -7.23 1.29 3.75
C ILE A 73 -5.98 0.45 3.50
N PHE A 74 -5.23 0.76 2.45
CA PHE A 74 -4.02 0.02 2.10
C PHE A 74 -2.92 0.19 3.15
N GLN A 75 -2.78 1.39 3.73
CA GLN A 75 -1.86 1.65 4.84
C GLN A 75 -2.18 0.78 6.06
N TYR A 76 -3.47 0.67 6.41
CA TYR A 76 -3.91 -0.15 7.54
C TYR A 76 -3.66 -1.64 7.30
N LEU A 77 -4.01 -2.15 6.12
CA LEU A 77 -3.71 -3.52 5.69
C LEU A 77 -2.20 -3.82 5.74
N GLN A 78 -1.38 -2.86 5.34
CA GLN A 78 0.07 -2.98 5.37
C GLN A 78 0.59 -3.04 6.82
N GLN A 79 0.20 -2.10 7.69
CA GLN A 79 0.62 -2.11 9.11
C GLN A 79 0.22 -3.42 9.81
N THR A 80 -1.02 -3.87 9.60
CA THR A 80 -1.53 -5.11 10.21
C THR A 80 -0.76 -6.34 9.73
N SER A 81 -0.34 -6.34 8.46
CA SER A 81 0.49 -7.41 7.89
C SER A 81 1.91 -7.40 8.47
N PHE A 82 2.55 -6.23 8.60
CA PHE A 82 3.84 -6.08 9.26
C PHE A 82 3.79 -6.50 10.73
N TYR A 83 2.71 -6.18 11.44
CA TYR A 83 2.54 -6.56 12.85
C TYR A 83 2.44 -8.09 13.02
N LYS A 84 1.63 -8.76 12.19
CA LYS A 84 1.57 -10.23 12.16
C LYS A 84 2.92 -10.86 11.85
N LEU A 85 3.70 -10.23 10.96
CA LEU A 85 5.03 -10.70 10.58
C LEU A 85 6.06 -10.49 11.71
N GLY A 86 6.00 -9.38 12.43
CA GLY A 86 6.85 -9.13 13.61
C GLY A 86 6.54 -10.10 14.76
N GLN A 87 5.26 -10.41 14.97
CA GLN A 87 4.79 -11.29 16.03
C GLN A 87 5.13 -12.77 15.75
N GLU A 88 4.99 -13.23 14.50
CA GLU A 88 5.43 -14.57 14.09
C GLU A 88 6.98 -14.72 14.21
N LEU A 89 7.76 -13.66 13.99
CA LEU A 89 9.23 -13.67 14.19
C LEU A 89 9.64 -13.70 15.67
N THR A 90 8.97 -12.93 16.53
CA THR A 90 9.33 -12.84 17.97
C THR A 90 8.88 -14.06 18.77
N MET A 91 7.81 -14.76 18.36
CA MET A 91 7.39 -16.02 19.01
C MET A 91 8.18 -17.25 18.56
N CYS A 92 9.09 -17.11 17.58
CA CYS A 92 10.02 -18.16 17.16
C CYS A 92 11.41 -18.06 17.83
N ASN A 93 11.60 -17.12 18.75
CA ASN A 93 12.82 -16.95 19.55
C ASN A 93 12.54 -17.28 21.02
#